data_AF-A0A2D4GTQ4-F1
#
_entry.id   AF-A0A2D4GTQ4-F1
#
_cell.length_a   1.000
_cell.length_b   1.000
_cell.length_c   1.000
_cell.angle_alpha   90.00
_cell.angle_beta   90.00
_cell.angle_gamma   90.00
#
_symmetry.space_group_name_H-M   'P 1'
#
loop_
_entity.id
_entity.type
_entity.pdbx_description
1 polymer ?
#
loop_
_entity_poly.entity_id
_entity_poly.type
_entity_poly.pdbx_seq_one_letter_code
_entity_poly.pdbx_strand_id
1 'polypeptide(L)'
;EGFELDFLVPSANRYKLQVLKTEARQNNTGAKWQMQFDSFQVASGEQVHVSVKTIPPRKLNLSQSYTVTNNQPVFPPSGPEFQYKWVPASREIEVSAPKAITARLCHQLAVECTELPQS
;
A
#
# COMPACT_ATOMS: atom_id res chain seq x y z
N GLU A 1 19.88 -8.53 -24.41
CA GLU A 1 20.33 -7.60 -23.35
C GLU A 1 19.14 -7.28 -22.46
N GLY A 2 19.34 -6.95 -21.19
CA GLY A 2 18.24 -6.73 -20.27
C GLY A 2 18.69 -6.36 -18.86
N PHE A 3 17.77 -6.44 -17.92
CA PHE A 3 17.98 -6.16 -16.51
C PHE A 3 17.40 -7.28 -15.64
N GLU A 4 18.05 -7.53 -14.51
CA GLU A 4 17.55 -8.39 -13.44
C GLU A 4 17.32 -7.53 -12.20
N LEU A 5 16.15 -7.65 -11.58
CA LEU A 5 15.83 -7.12 -10.28
C LEU A 5 15.75 -8.27 -9.28
N ASP A 6 16.54 -8.18 -8.23
CA ASP A 6 16.49 -9.08 -7.07
C ASP A 6 15.88 -8.33 -5.89
N PHE A 7 14.92 -8.97 -5.21
CA PHE A 7 14.38 -8.50 -3.94
C PHE A 7 14.67 -9.55 -2.88
N LEU A 8 15.40 -9.19 -1.84
CA LEU A 8 15.68 -10.06 -0.71
C LEU A 8 14.97 -9.52 0.52
N VAL A 9 13.98 -10.27 1.00
CA VAL A 9 13.28 -10.03 2.26
C VAL A 9 13.83 -11.06 3.26
N PRO A 10 14.55 -10.64 4.32
CA PRO A 10 15.20 -11.58 5.25
C PRO A 10 14.26 -12.57 5.93
N SER A 11 13.01 -12.18 6.16
CA SER A 11 11.99 -12.99 6.84
C SER A 11 11.24 -13.97 5.95
N ALA A 12 11.21 -13.74 4.64
CA ALA A 12 10.36 -14.48 3.70
C ALA A 12 11.21 -15.30 2.72
N ASN A 13 11.79 -14.65 1.71
CA ASN A 13 12.69 -15.28 0.75
C ASN A 13 13.26 -14.24 -0.25
N ARG A 14 14.06 -14.71 -1.22
CA ARG A 14 14.52 -13.94 -2.38
C ARG A 14 13.56 -14.09 -3.57
N TYR A 15 13.18 -12.97 -4.18
CA TYR A 15 12.39 -12.90 -5.40
C TYR A 15 13.23 -12.31 -6.53
N LYS A 16 12.96 -12.75 -7.76
CA LYS A 16 13.69 -12.31 -8.96
C LYS A 16 12.75 -11.96 -10.09
N LEU A 17 13.04 -10.85 -10.77
CA LEU A 17 12.36 -10.41 -11.97
C LEU A 17 13.39 -10.12 -13.05
N GLN A 18 13.17 -10.63 -14.27
CA GLN A 18 14.04 -10.37 -15.41
C GLN A 18 13.26 -9.65 -16.50
N VAL A 19 13.85 -8.56 -17.00
CA VAL A 19 13.32 -7.78 -18.13
C VAL A 19 14.30 -7.90 -19.27
N LEU A 20 13.90 -8.59 -20.32
CA LEU A 20 14.72 -8.83 -21.50
C LEU A 20 14.25 -7.96 -22.65
N LYS A 21 15.21 -7.33 -23.34
CA LYS A 21 14.94 -6.64 -24.60
C LYS A 21 14.62 -7.67 -25.68
N THR A 22 13.45 -7.54 -26.30
CA THR A 22 12.98 -8.42 -27.37
C THR A 22 13.57 -8.09 -28.75
N GLU A 23 14.01 -6.86 -29.00
CA GLU A 23 14.57 -6.45 -30.29
C GLU A 23 16.06 -6.08 -30.25
N ALA A 24 16.83 -6.67 -31.17
CA ALA A 24 18.29 -6.59 -31.21
C ALA A 24 18.85 -5.27 -31.78
N ARG A 25 18.05 -4.41 -32.42
CA ARG A 25 18.53 -3.19 -33.09
C ARG A 25 17.53 -2.05 -33.01
N GLN A 26 17.65 -1.23 -31.99
CA GLN A 26 17.31 0.18 -32.13
C GLN A 26 18.57 0.97 -31.84
N ASN A 27 19.10 1.62 -32.87
CA ASN A 27 20.26 2.54 -32.83
C ASN A 27 19.90 3.85 -32.10
N ASN A 28 19.16 3.77 -31.00
CA ASN A 28 18.91 4.91 -30.12
C ASN A 28 19.98 4.94 -29.03
N THR A 29 21.22 5.17 -29.46
CA THR A 29 22.43 5.26 -28.61
C THR A 29 22.41 6.45 -27.65
N GLY A 30 21.38 7.32 -27.70
CA GLY A 30 21.21 8.48 -26.82
C GLY A 30 20.00 8.44 -25.90
N ALA A 31 19.11 7.44 -26.02
CA ALA A 31 17.89 7.40 -25.21
C ALA A 31 18.20 6.88 -23.80
N LYS A 32 17.96 7.73 -22.78
CA LYS A 32 17.95 7.29 -21.38
C LYS A 32 16.66 6.53 -21.12
N TRP A 33 16.79 5.28 -20.70
CA TRP A 33 15.64 4.45 -20.32
C TRP A 33 15.41 4.57 -18.82
N GLN A 34 14.17 4.85 -18.43
CA GLN A 34 13.72 4.82 -17.04
C GLN A 34 12.81 3.62 -16.85
N MET A 35 13.08 2.83 -15.82
CA MET A 35 12.27 1.68 -15.42
C MET A 35 11.66 1.98 -14.06
N GLN A 36 10.34 1.78 -13.95
CA GLN A 36 9.62 1.86 -12.68
C GLN A 36 8.94 0.51 -12.43
N PHE A 37 9.04 0.01 -11.21
CA PHE A 37 8.39 -1.19 -10.74
C PHE A 37 7.85 -0.94 -9.34
N ASP A 38 6.54 -0.96 -9.18
CA ASP A 38 5.82 -0.56 -7.96
C ASP A 38 5.05 -1.72 -7.31
N SER A 39 5.02 -2.87 -7.96
CA SER A 39 4.15 -3.98 -7.61
C SER A 39 4.77 -4.98 -6.62
N PHE A 40 5.95 -4.70 -6.06
CA PHE A 40 6.56 -5.57 -5.04
C PHE A 40 5.88 -5.36 -3.68
N GLN A 41 5.07 -6.33 -3.26
CA GLN A 41 4.38 -6.28 -1.97
C GLN A 41 5.24 -6.85 -0.85
N VAL A 42 5.40 -6.10 0.24
CA VAL A 42 6.15 -6.51 1.43
C VAL A 42 5.39 -6.07 2.67
N ALA A 43 5.43 -6.89 3.71
CA ALA A 43 4.82 -6.56 4.99
C ALA A 43 5.46 -5.31 5.64
N SER A 44 4.66 -4.56 6.38
CA SER A 44 5.16 -3.43 7.16
C SER A 44 6.13 -3.89 8.25
N GLY A 45 7.19 -3.11 8.47
CA GLY A 45 8.24 -3.39 9.45
C GLY A 45 9.38 -4.24 8.89
N GLU A 46 9.22 -4.78 7.68
CA GLU A 46 10.24 -5.59 7.03
C GLU A 46 11.36 -4.74 6.42
N GLN A 47 12.55 -5.34 6.38
CA GLN A 47 13.66 -4.81 5.60
C GLN A 47 13.71 -5.52 4.24
N VAL A 48 13.94 -4.75 3.18
CA VAL A 48 14.03 -5.26 1.80
C VAL A 48 15.34 -4.77 1.20
N HIS A 49 16.16 -5.71 0.75
CA HIS A 49 17.31 -5.38 -0.10
C HIS A 49 16.90 -5.54 -1.56
N VAL A 50 16.96 -4.44 -2.30
CA VAL A 50 16.69 -4.42 -3.74
C VAL A 50 18.02 -4.31 -4.46
N SER A 51 18.26 -5.13 -5.48
CA SER A 51 19.40 -4.95 -6.37
C SER A 51 19.02 -5.06 -7.83
N VAL A 52 19.65 -4.24 -8.67
CA VAL A 52 19.43 -4.16 -10.11
C VAL A 52 20.73 -4.44 -10.85
N LYS A 53 20.70 -5.40 -11.76
CA LYS A 53 21.86 -5.83 -12.55
C LYS A 53 21.53 -5.83 -14.03
N THR A 54 22.55 -5.76 -14.87
CA THR A 54 22.41 -5.94 -16.33
C THR A 54 22.52 -7.40 -16.73
N ILE A 55 21.88 -7.77 -17.84
CA ILE A 55 21.99 -9.09 -18.50
C ILE A 55 22.53 -8.86 -19.92
N PRO A 56 23.71 -9.38 -20.29
CA PRO A 56 24.68 -10.05 -19.42
C PRO A 56 25.26 -9.09 -18.37
N PRO A 57 25.76 -9.60 -17.24
CA PRO A 57 26.33 -8.78 -16.17
C PRO A 57 27.52 -7.99 -16.72
N ARG A 58 27.34 -6.67 -16.84
CA ARG A 58 28.40 -5.73 -17.21
C ARG A 58 28.76 -4.85 -16.03
N LYS A 59 28.46 -3.55 -16.09
CA LYS A 59 28.90 -2.54 -15.09
C LYS A 59 27.80 -2.05 -14.16
N LEU A 60 26.53 -2.24 -14.51
CA LEU A 60 25.43 -1.81 -13.65
C LEU A 60 25.13 -2.91 -12.63
N ASN A 61 25.45 -2.63 -11.37
CA ASN A 61 25.08 -3.40 -10.20
C ASN A 61 24.76 -2.40 -9.09
N LEU A 62 23.50 -2.03 -8.98
CA LEU A 62 23.02 -1.11 -7.95
C LEU A 62 22.31 -1.93 -6.88
N SER A 63 22.55 -1.63 -5.62
CA SER A 63 21.82 -2.22 -4.51
C SER A 63 21.45 -1.16 -3.49
N GLN A 64 20.27 -1.31 -2.90
CA GLN A 64 19.79 -0.41 -1.87
C GLN A 64 18.90 -1.18 -0.89
N SER A 65 19.06 -0.87 0.38
CA SER A 65 18.26 -1.41 1.47
C SER A 65 17.17 -0.42 1.82
N TYR A 66 15.95 -0.91 1.99
CA TYR A 66 14.80 -0.12 2.40
C TYR A 66 14.15 -0.82 3.58
N THR A 67 13.84 -0.05 4.62
CA THR A 67 12.92 -0.51 5.66
C THR A 67 11.53 -0.04 5.26
N VAL A 68 10.61 -0.98 5.09
CA VAL A 68 9.20 -0.68 4.82
C VAL A 68 8.60 -0.19 6.13
N THR A 69 8.74 1.11 6.39
CA THR A 69 8.06 1.73 7.52
C THR A 69 6.61 1.92 7.17
N ASN A 70 5.72 1.70 8.14
CA ASN A 70 4.32 2.08 8.02
C ASN A 70 4.22 3.61 8.06
N ASN A 71 4.63 4.28 6.99
CA ASN A 71 4.41 5.71 6.81
C ASN A 71 3.03 5.97 6.21
N GLN A 72 2.05 5.11 6.46
CA GLN A 72 0.67 5.57 6.42
C GLN A 72 0.58 6.72 7.43
N PRO A 73 0.21 7.94 7.00
CA PRO A 73 -0.21 8.93 7.95
C PRO A 73 -1.35 8.27 8.71
N VAL A 74 -1.14 7.99 9.99
CA VAL A 74 -2.26 7.77 10.91
C VAL A 74 -2.88 9.16 11.09
N PHE A 75 -3.48 9.71 10.03
CA PHE A 75 -4.14 11.01 10.08
C PHE A 75 -5.50 10.98 9.36
N PRO A 76 -6.59 11.23 10.11
CA PRO A 76 -6.57 11.64 11.51
C PRO A 76 -6.13 10.49 12.46
N PRO A 77 -5.51 10.83 13.59
CA PRO A 77 -4.91 9.87 14.54
C PRO A 77 -5.97 9.18 15.42
N SER A 78 -7.23 9.43 15.14
CA SER A 78 -8.39 8.95 15.85
C SER A 78 -9.46 8.73 14.80
N GLY A 79 -10.22 7.64 14.91
CA GLY A 79 -11.53 7.57 14.28
C GLY A 79 -12.36 8.80 14.68
N PRO A 80 -13.50 9.07 14.03
CA PRO A 80 -14.34 10.22 14.39
C PRO A 80 -14.52 10.27 15.92
N GLU A 81 -14.10 11.37 16.54
CA GLU A 81 -14.24 11.58 17.99
C GLU A 81 -15.73 11.70 18.29
N PHE A 82 -16.37 10.59 18.61
CA PHE A 82 -17.73 10.61 19.12
C PHE A 82 -17.83 9.69 20.34
N GLN A 83 -18.62 10.12 21.31
CA GLN A 83 -19.01 9.29 22.44
C GLN A 83 -20.40 8.75 22.15
N TYR A 84 -20.65 7.48 22.49
CA TYR A 84 -21.99 6.92 22.42
C TYR A 84 -22.37 6.25 23.72
N LYS A 85 -23.67 6.27 24.01
CA LYS A 85 -24.25 5.59 25.16
C LYS A 85 -25.49 4.84 24.71
N TRP A 86 -25.51 3.54 25.03
CA TRP A 86 -26.71 2.74 24.86
C TRP A 86 -27.67 3.00 26.02
N VAL A 87 -28.92 3.32 25.70
CA VAL A 87 -30.00 3.56 26.68
C VAL A 87 -31.08 2.48 26.49
N PRO A 88 -30.94 1.31 27.13
CA PRO A 88 -31.84 0.17 26.91
C PRO A 88 -33.30 0.47 27.22
N ALA A 89 -33.56 1.33 28.22
CA ALA A 89 -34.90 1.69 28.66
C ALA A 89 -35.71 2.40 27.56
N SER A 90 -35.03 3.22 26.74
CA SER A 90 -35.63 3.95 25.62
C SER A 90 -35.38 3.28 24.27
N ARG A 91 -34.55 2.23 24.21
CA ARG A 91 -34.09 1.58 22.97
C ARG A 91 -33.35 2.55 22.03
N GLU A 92 -32.58 3.46 22.60
CA GLU A 92 -31.91 4.55 21.89
C GLU A 92 -30.38 4.49 22.06
N ILE A 93 -29.65 4.97 21.05
CA ILE A 93 -28.21 5.24 21.12
C ILE A 93 -28.03 6.76 21.13
N GLU A 94 -27.59 7.32 22.24
CA GLU A 94 -27.17 8.72 22.30
C GLU A 94 -25.78 8.84 21.70
N VAL A 95 -25.56 9.80 20.80
CA VAL A 95 -24.27 10.04 20.16
C VAL A 95 -23.88 11.52 20.29
N SER A 96 -22.72 11.77 20.90
CA SER A 96 -22.15 13.10 21.09
C SER A 96 -20.90 13.24 20.24
N ALA A 97 -20.88 14.20 19.32
CA ALA A 97 -19.74 14.47 18.44
C ALA A 97 -19.44 15.97 18.35
N PRO A 98 -18.16 16.38 18.21
CA PRO A 98 -17.75 17.78 18.11
C PRO A 98 -18.07 18.41 16.75
N LYS A 99 -18.48 17.60 15.76
CA LYS A 99 -18.87 18.02 14.41
C LYS A 99 -20.13 17.27 13.99
N ALA A 100 -20.84 17.81 13.00
CA ALA A 100 -21.97 17.12 12.38
C ALA A 100 -21.52 15.75 11.83
N ILE A 101 -22.25 14.70 12.20
CA ILE A 101 -22.01 13.33 11.75
C ILE A 101 -23.19 12.83 10.92
N THR A 102 -22.92 11.92 10.00
CA THR A 102 -23.95 11.15 9.30
C THR A 102 -23.96 9.75 9.90
N ALA A 103 -25.09 9.33 10.45
CA ALA A 103 -25.26 8.00 11.02
C ALA A 103 -26.01 7.10 10.03
N ARG A 104 -25.57 5.84 9.91
CA ARG A 104 -26.24 4.82 9.11
C ARG A 104 -26.54 3.63 10.00
N LEU A 105 -27.81 3.21 10.03
CA LEU A 105 -28.20 1.97 10.68
C LEU A 105 -28.09 0.83 9.68
N CYS A 106 -27.19 -0.12 9.94
CA CYS A 106 -26.96 -1.26 9.06
C CYS A 106 -27.52 -2.54 9.69
N HIS A 107 -28.33 -3.28 8.94
CA HIS A 107 -28.79 -4.60 9.34
C HIS A 107 -27.79 -5.66 8.90
N GLN A 108 -27.13 -6.34 9.86
CA GLN A 108 -26.05 -7.29 9.59
C GLN A 108 -26.46 -8.49 8.71
N LEU A 109 -27.75 -8.84 8.66
CA LEU A 109 -28.21 -9.99 7.87
C LEU A 109 -28.46 -9.67 6.39
N ALA A 110 -28.52 -8.39 6.00
CA ALA A 110 -28.85 -7.98 4.63
C ALA A 110 -27.87 -6.96 4.01
N VAL A 111 -26.90 -6.43 4.77
CA VAL A 111 -25.99 -5.35 4.34
C VAL A 111 -26.75 -4.12 3.81
N GLU A 112 -28.00 -3.94 4.27
CA GLU A 112 -28.81 -2.77 3.97
C GLU A 112 -28.56 -1.74 5.06
N CYS A 113 -28.07 -0.57 4.65
CA CYS A 113 -27.81 0.56 5.53
C CYS A 113 -28.76 1.70 5.17
N THR A 114 -29.54 2.17 6.14
CA THR A 114 -30.41 3.34 5.96
C THR A 114 -29.77 4.55 6.66
N GLU A 115 -29.71 5.68 5.96
CA GLU A 115 -29.28 6.95 6.56
C GLU A 115 -30.31 7.41 7.58
N LEU A 116 -29.86 7.74 8.78
CA LEU A 116 -30.72 8.26 9.82
C LEU A 116 -30.94 9.76 9.59
N PRO A 117 -32.18 10.26 9.67
CA PRO A 117 -32.45 11.69 9.57
C PRO A 117 -31.77 12.42 10.73
N GLN A 118 -31.19 13.58 10.43
CA GLN A 118 -30.67 14.47 11.47
C GLN A 118 -31.87 15.08 12.22
N SER A 119 -31.92 14.91 13.54
CA SER A 119 -32.92 15.54 14.41
C SER A 119 -32.52 16.96 14.78
#